data_AF-A0A533RXT0-F1
#
_entry.id   AF-A0A533RXT0-F1
#
_cell.length_a   1.000
_cell.length_b   1.000
_cell.length_c   1.000
_cell.angle_alpha   90.00
_cell.angle_beta   90.00
_cell.angle_gamma   90.00
#
_symmetry.space_group_name_H-M   'P 1'
#
loop_
_entity.id
_entity.type
_entity.pdbx_description
1 polymer ?
#
loop_
_entity_poly.entity_id
_entity_poly.type
_entity_poly.pdbx_seq_one_letter_code
_entity_poly.pdbx_strand_id
1 'polypeptide(L)'
;MLTLFPDNDGYSTIVNTEFSKVYPHEFAPSFEPAEKLAYHVVVQKGNPPVLTPFLEVGVERFIGDDTRAIHAKLGSTIWAWARKERVIGFTDEPYVISWEYGDKDALTWVIGVDVDEQWFNPPGGNEYGGDIILNMLYYSVGKTLPPSVKLIHNLRSAFFRYTIEKKLMLVLLEFADRFGASTVELERTMADVDRGKEVAQVSYQDGDYEASYNQINAMIDRLSELNEQAIRIKERALMWVYLTEWSAVSGTLILGGLTLYTLMVKRRLYREVRVTRTAQ
;
A
#
# COMPACT_ATOMS: atom_id res chain seq x y z
N MET A 1 16.93 6.94 15.52
CA MET A 1 15.66 7.68 15.27
C MET A 1 15.60 8.04 13.79
N LEU A 2 14.43 7.89 13.14
CA LEU A 2 14.19 8.36 11.77
C LEU A 2 13.26 9.57 11.88
N THR A 3 13.67 10.72 11.38
CA THR A 3 12.91 11.98 11.47
C THR A 3 12.70 12.56 10.10
N LEU A 4 11.45 12.87 9.76
CA LEU A 4 11.09 13.60 8.54
C LEU A 4 11.48 15.08 8.68
N PHE A 5 11.66 15.75 7.56
CA PHE A 5 11.99 17.17 7.57
C PHE A 5 10.78 17.99 8.03
N PRO A 6 10.94 18.90 9.00
CA PRO A 6 9.84 19.75 9.46
C PRO A 6 9.49 20.81 8.41
N ASP A 7 8.26 21.32 8.45
CA ASP A 7 7.90 22.55 7.75
C ASP A 7 8.62 23.77 8.35
N ASN A 8 8.47 24.96 7.76
CA ASN A 8 9.18 26.15 8.20
C ASN A 8 8.95 26.47 9.70
N ASP A 9 7.73 26.29 10.19
CA ASP A 9 7.37 26.57 11.58
C ASP A 9 7.97 25.50 12.52
N GLY A 10 7.87 24.22 12.15
CA GLY A 10 8.49 23.11 12.87
C GLY A 10 10.02 23.18 12.86
N TYR A 11 10.63 23.67 11.78
CA TYR A 11 12.07 23.83 11.65
C TYR A 11 12.60 24.78 12.73
N SER A 12 11.99 25.97 12.83
CA SER A 12 12.37 26.95 13.86
C SER A 12 12.23 26.41 15.29
N THR A 13 11.27 25.52 15.52
CA THR A 13 11.03 24.88 16.81
C THR A 13 12.12 23.85 17.14
N ILE A 14 12.60 23.10 16.14
CA ILE A 14 13.65 22.09 16.34
C ILE A 14 15.02 22.74 16.53
N VAL A 15 15.39 23.71 15.68
CA VAL A 15 16.71 24.35 15.68
C VAL A 15 17.04 24.98 17.04
N ASN A 16 16.04 25.59 17.68
CA ASN A 16 16.22 26.30 18.94
C ASN A 16 16.20 25.40 20.20
N THR A 17 16.17 24.08 20.03
CA THR A 17 16.10 23.13 21.15
C THR A 17 17.32 22.21 21.21
N GLU A 18 17.49 21.53 22.34
CA GLU A 18 18.47 20.44 22.52
C GLU A 18 18.28 19.30 21.51
N PHE A 19 17.10 19.19 20.89
CA PHE A 19 16.81 18.17 19.91
C PHE A 19 17.63 18.35 18.62
N SER A 20 18.00 19.59 18.26
CA SER A 20 18.91 19.87 17.13
C SER A 20 20.28 19.18 17.28
N LYS A 21 20.72 18.96 18.52
CA LYS A 21 21.98 18.27 18.81
C LYS A 21 21.93 16.80 18.48
N VAL A 22 20.75 16.18 18.36
CA VAL A 22 20.55 14.74 18.07
C VAL A 22 20.74 14.42 16.58
N TYR A 23 20.58 15.39 15.68
CA TYR A 23 20.62 15.15 14.23
C TYR A 23 22.06 15.08 13.70
N PRO A 24 22.37 14.22 12.71
CA PRO A 24 23.66 14.19 12.00
C PRO A 24 23.89 15.42 11.09
N HIS A 25 22.95 16.36 11.09
CA HIS A 25 22.85 17.51 10.21
C HIS A 25 23.05 18.83 10.97
N GLU A 26 23.84 19.77 10.42
CA GLU A 26 23.93 21.14 10.89
C GLU A 26 22.76 21.96 10.35
N PHE A 27 21.91 22.45 11.23
CA PHE A 27 20.79 23.28 10.84
C PHE A 27 21.27 24.64 10.33
N ALA A 28 20.88 24.99 9.11
CA ALA A 28 21.04 26.34 8.58
C ALA A 28 20.30 27.37 9.43
N PRO A 29 20.75 28.65 9.47
CA PRO A 29 20.11 29.71 10.26
C PRO A 29 18.65 29.98 9.92
N SER A 30 18.23 29.63 8.70
CA SER A 30 16.86 29.72 8.20
C SER A 30 16.48 28.44 7.48
N PHE A 31 15.19 28.13 7.42
CA PHE A 31 14.67 27.01 6.65
C PHE A 31 15.06 27.12 5.17
N GLU A 32 15.68 26.08 4.64
CA GLU A 32 16.01 25.97 3.22
C GLU A 32 14.92 25.14 2.53
N PRO A 33 14.14 25.73 1.61
CA PRO A 33 13.10 24.98 0.91
C PRO A 33 13.72 23.91 0.02
N ALA A 34 12.93 22.88 -0.27
CA ALA A 34 13.35 21.82 -1.16
C ALA A 34 13.66 22.37 -2.57
N GLU A 35 14.76 21.90 -3.14
CA GLU A 35 15.24 22.30 -4.46
C GLU A 35 14.66 21.35 -5.51
N LYS A 36 13.90 21.94 -6.44
CA LYS A 36 13.27 21.21 -7.55
C LYS A 36 14.25 21.02 -8.70
N LEU A 37 15.14 20.05 -8.56
CA LEU A 37 16.15 19.71 -9.55
C LEU A 37 16.25 18.20 -9.70
N ALA A 38 16.43 17.74 -10.94
CA ALA A 38 16.62 16.32 -11.22
C ALA A 38 17.90 15.80 -10.54
N TYR A 39 17.78 14.68 -9.85
CA TYR A 39 18.91 14.02 -9.19
C TYR A 39 18.83 12.51 -9.32
N HIS A 40 19.98 11.85 -9.25
CA HIS A 40 20.08 10.42 -8.99
C HIS A 40 20.86 10.18 -7.70
N VAL A 41 20.55 9.07 -7.04
CA VAL A 41 21.26 8.68 -5.82
C VAL A 41 22.51 7.88 -6.17
N VAL A 42 23.61 8.19 -5.51
CA VAL A 42 24.89 7.49 -5.62
C VAL A 42 25.27 6.94 -4.25
N VAL A 43 25.33 5.62 -4.13
CA VAL A 43 25.59 4.91 -2.87
C VAL A 43 27.09 4.90 -2.55
N GLN A 44 27.42 5.22 -1.30
CA GLN A 44 28.78 5.13 -0.76
C GLN A 44 29.17 3.67 -0.54
N LYS A 45 30.09 3.16 -1.37
CA LYS A 45 30.50 1.73 -1.36
C LYS A 45 31.40 1.34 -0.19
N GLY A 46 32.03 2.30 0.48
CA GLY A 46 32.96 2.06 1.59
C GLY A 46 32.30 1.77 2.94
N ASN A 47 30.98 1.94 3.03
CA ASN A 47 30.24 1.75 4.27
C ASN A 47 29.79 0.29 4.44
N PRO A 48 29.33 -0.10 5.65
CA PRO A 48 28.63 -1.36 5.85
C PRO A 48 27.50 -1.58 4.83
N PRO A 49 27.08 -2.83 4.57
CA PRO A 49 26.20 -3.16 3.44
C PRO A 49 24.72 -2.82 3.69
N VAL A 50 24.44 -1.63 4.21
CA VAL A 50 23.07 -1.14 4.43
C VAL A 50 22.42 -0.78 3.10
N LEU A 51 23.13 -0.01 2.26
CA LEU A 51 22.63 0.46 0.96
C LEU A 51 23.24 -0.28 -0.24
N THR A 52 24.45 -0.82 -0.13
CA THR A 52 25.15 -1.46 -1.26
C THR A 52 24.44 -2.69 -1.84
N PRO A 53 23.67 -3.52 -1.09
CA PRO A 53 22.90 -4.61 -1.68
C PRO A 53 21.83 -4.14 -2.68
N PHE A 54 21.36 -2.90 -2.55
CA PHE A 54 20.35 -2.34 -3.46
C PHE A 54 20.93 -1.90 -4.82
N LEU A 55 22.26 -1.88 -4.97
CA LEU A 55 22.90 -1.63 -6.26
C LEU A 55 22.52 -2.71 -7.29
N GLU A 56 22.37 -3.96 -6.86
CA GLU A 56 22.01 -5.09 -7.73
C GLU A 56 20.60 -4.97 -8.32
N VAL A 57 19.70 -4.27 -7.63
CA VAL A 57 18.33 -3.99 -8.08
C VAL A 57 18.18 -2.63 -8.73
N GLY A 58 19.29 -1.91 -8.92
CA GLY A 58 19.33 -0.68 -9.71
C GLY A 58 18.85 0.57 -8.98
N VAL A 59 19.02 0.67 -7.66
CA VAL A 59 18.57 1.82 -6.85
C VAL A 59 19.13 3.18 -7.29
N GLU A 60 20.28 3.19 -7.97
CA GLU A 60 20.91 4.41 -8.51
C GLU A 60 20.32 4.87 -9.86
N ARG A 61 19.45 4.06 -10.48
CA ARG A 61 18.81 4.40 -11.76
C ARG A 61 17.59 5.30 -11.60
N PHE A 62 17.12 5.48 -10.37
CA PHE A 62 15.95 6.30 -10.07
C PHE A 62 16.33 7.78 -10.15
N ILE A 63 15.47 8.53 -10.83
CA ILE A 63 15.58 9.97 -10.96
C ILE A 63 14.47 10.57 -10.11
N GLY A 64 14.86 11.32 -9.07
CA GLY A 64 13.94 12.19 -8.35
C GLY A 64 14.07 13.62 -8.86
N ASP A 65 13.12 14.48 -8.49
CA ASP A 65 13.05 15.88 -8.90
C ASP A 65 12.90 16.85 -7.72
N ASP A 66 12.98 16.34 -6.48
CA ASP A 66 12.92 17.13 -5.27
C ASP A 66 13.96 16.66 -4.24
N THR A 67 14.74 17.58 -3.67
CA THR A 67 15.73 17.28 -2.62
C THR A 67 15.82 18.41 -1.62
N ARG A 68 16.05 18.08 -0.35
CA ARG A 68 16.33 19.03 0.71
C ARG A 68 17.83 19.06 0.97
N ALA A 69 18.38 20.26 1.16
CA ALA A 69 19.79 20.44 1.47
C ALA A 69 20.13 19.74 2.80
N ILE A 70 21.24 19.01 2.82
CA ILE A 70 21.78 18.36 4.02
C ILE A 70 23.22 18.84 4.23
N HIS A 71 23.42 19.62 5.28
CA HIS A 71 24.74 19.98 5.81
C HIS A 71 25.20 18.92 6.82
N ALA A 72 26.02 17.97 6.40
CA ALA A 72 26.48 16.91 7.31
C ALA A 72 27.40 17.48 8.41
N LYS A 73 27.11 17.18 9.69
CA LYS A 73 28.00 17.47 10.82
C LYS A 73 29.34 16.76 10.65
N LEU A 74 30.41 17.36 11.18
CA LEU A 74 31.70 16.69 11.29
C LEU A 74 31.56 15.41 12.12
N GLY A 75 31.99 14.27 11.56
CA GLY A 75 31.86 12.95 12.18
C GLY A 75 30.63 12.16 11.72
N SER A 76 29.72 12.76 10.96
CA SER A 76 28.61 12.03 10.33
C SER A 76 29.11 11.09 9.24
N THR A 77 28.48 9.92 9.16
CA THR A 77 28.67 8.96 8.07
C THR A 77 27.73 9.32 6.92
N ILE A 78 28.28 9.49 5.72
CA ILE A 78 27.51 9.70 4.49
C ILE A 78 27.32 8.35 3.79
N TRP A 79 26.08 7.93 3.60
CA TRP A 79 25.70 6.64 3.01
C TRP A 79 25.36 6.74 1.53
N ALA A 80 24.83 7.88 1.12
CA ALA A 80 24.48 8.15 -0.25
C ALA A 80 24.56 9.65 -0.52
N TRP A 81 24.81 9.97 -1.79
CA TRP A 81 24.88 11.31 -2.35
C TRP A 81 23.73 11.52 -3.34
N ALA A 82 23.15 12.70 -3.37
CA ALA A 82 22.27 13.15 -4.42
C ALA A 82 23.15 13.84 -5.46
N ARG A 83 23.32 13.19 -6.62
CA ARG A 83 23.97 13.79 -7.77
C ARG A 83 22.94 14.56 -8.57
N LYS A 84 22.98 15.89 -8.45
CA LYS A 84 22.06 16.81 -9.12
C LYS A 84 22.63 17.22 -10.47
N GLU A 85 21.82 17.11 -11.52
CA GLU A 85 22.21 17.58 -12.86
C GLU A 85 22.05 19.10 -12.95
N ARG A 86 23.09 19.79 -13.41
CA ARG A 86 23.05 21.25 -13.63
C ARG A 86 23.27 21.56 -15.11
N VAL A 87 23.03 22.82 -15.48
CA VAL A 87 23.31 23.31 -16.84
C VAL A 87 24.77 23.04 -17.25
N ILE A 88 25.68 23.09 -16.27
CA ILE A 88 27.10 22.76 -16.45
C ILE A 88 27.49 21.75 -15.37
N GLY A 89 27.68 20.49 -15.77
CA GLY A 89 28.16 19.42 -14.90
C GLY A 89 27.12 18.93 -13.89
N PHE A 90 27.61 18.48 -12.74
CA PHE A 90 26.80 17.95 -11.65
C PHE A 90 27.33 18.42 -10.30
N THR A 91 26.46 18.42 -9.30
CA THR A 91 26.84 18.64 -7.90
C THR A 91 26.42 17.43 -7.07
N ASP A 92 27.33 16.94 -6.24
CA ASP A 92 27.06 15.87 -5.29
C ASP A 92 26.80 16.50 -3.91
N GLU A 93 25.62 16.23 -3.35
CA GLU A 93 25.22 16.69 -2.02
C GLU A 93 24.90 15.49 -1.12
N PRO A 94 25.17 15.54 0.19
CA PRO A 94 24.80 14.46 1.09
C PRO A 94 23.30 14.18 1.00
N TYR A 95 22.92 12.91 0.92
CA TYR A 95 21.52 12.51 0.73
C TYR A 95 21.00 11.57 1.81
N VAL A 96 21.79 10.57 2.20
CA VAL A 96 21.50 9.77 3.39
C VAL A 96 22.70 9.87 4.30
N ILE A 97 22.49 10.39 5.51
CA ILE A 97 23.54 10.52 6.52
C ILE A 97 23.10 9.92 7.84
N SER A 98 24.08 9.48 8.64
CA SER A 98 23.83 9.04 10.00
C SER A 98 24.97 9.41 10.94
N TRP A 99 24.70 9.34 12.23
CA TRP A 99 25.73 9.39 13.27
C TRP A 99 25.19 8.79 14.57
N GLU A 100 26.09 8.53 15.51
CA GLU A 100 25.76 8.03 16.84
C GLU A 100 25.59 9.22 17.80
N TYR A 101 24.58 9.16 18.68
CA TYR A 101 24.30 10.23 19.62
C TYR A 101 23.95 9.71 21.02
N GLY A 102 24.50 10.38 22.04
CA GLY A 102 24.26 10.10 23.45
C GLY A 102 24.99 8.87 24.00
N ASP A 103 24.84 8.61 25.30
CA ASP A 103 25.62 7.60 26.05
C ASP A 103 25.38 6.13 25.64
N LYS A 104 24.43 5.90 24.74
CA LYS A 104 24.07 4.56 24.22
C LYS A 104 24.37 4.42 22.72
N ASP A 105 25.15 5.33 22.16
CA ASP A 105 25.53 5.36 20.75
C ASP A 105 24.32 5.19 19.81
N ALA A 106 23.24 5.91 20.11
CA ALA A 106 21.98 5.72 19.40
C ALA A 106 22.12 6.26 17.97
N LEU A 107 21.94 5.36 16.99
CA LEU A 107 22.08 5.72 15.58
C LEU A 107 20.90 6.60 15.12
N THR A 108 21.23 7.78 14.61
CA THR A 108 20.26 8.75 14.07
C THR A 108 20.52 8.98 12.59
N TRP A 109 19.46 9.06 11.80
CA TRP A 109 19.52 9.16 10.35
C TRP A 109 18.79 10.40 9.84
N VAL A 110 19.30 11.00 8.77
CA VAL A 110 18.63 12.04 7.99
C VAL A 110 18.68 11.66 6.52
N ILE A 111 17.58 11.90 5.83
CA ILE A 111 17.36 11.57 4.42
C ILE A 111 16.94 12.86 3.70
N GLY A 112 17.48 13.11 2.51
CA GLY A 112 17.28 14.35 1.74
C GLY A 112 15.90 14.50 1.10
N VAL A 113 14.95 13.64 1.44
CA VAL A 113 13.57 13.63 0.94
C VAL A 113 12.64 13.09 2.01
N ASP A 114 11.35 13.36 1.84
CA ASP A 114 10.33 12.67 2.63
C ASP A 114 10.15 11.23 2.13
N VAL A 115 9.66 10.34 3.01
CA VAL A 115 9.56 8.89 2.73
C VAL A 115 8.42 8.55 1.76
N ASP A 116 7.52 9.50 1.48
CA ASP A 116 6.46 9.42 0.47
C ASP A 116 6.85 10.09 -0.86
N GLU A 117 8.09 10.57 -0.99
CA GLU A 117 8.65 11.15 -2.22
C GLU A 117 9.36 10.09 -3.10
N GLN A 118 9.84 10.52 -4.27
CA GLN A 118 10.11 9.70 -5.47
C GLN A 118 11.11 8.55 -5.24
N TRP A 119 12.12 8.72 -4.37
CA TRP A 119 13.12 7.66 -4.15
C TRP A 119 12.67 6.58 -3.17
N PHE A 120 11.65 6.83 -2.34
CA PHE A 120 11.10 5.85 -1.39
C PHE A 120 9.69 5.35 -1.74
N ASN A 121 9.01 6.03 -2.66
CA ASN A 121 7.62 5.76 -3.00
C ASN A 121 7.49 4.97 -4.33
N PRO A 122 6.69 3.87 -4.38
CA PRO A 122 6.50 3.07 -5.59
C PRO A 122 6.08 3.82 -6.87
N PRO A 123 5.22 4.87 -6.84
CA PRO A 123 4.91 5.68 -8.03
C PRO A 123 6.12 6.44 -8.60
N GLY A 124 7.14 6.70 -7.78
CA GLY A 124 8.45 7.24 -8.20
C GLY A 124 9.37 6.19 -8.83
N GLY A 125 8.92 4.93 -8.90
CA GLY A 125 9.59 3.83 -9.58
C GLY A 125 10.43 2.93 -8.67
N ASN A 126 10.77 3.35 -7.45
CA ASN A 126 11.57 2.54 -6.54
C ASN A 126 10.71 1.59 -5.68
N GLU A 127 10.53 0.36 -6.16
CA GLU A 127 9.81 -0.68 -5.42
C GLU A 127 10.51 -1.10 -4.11
N TYR A 128 11.82 -0.84 -3.97
CA TYR A 128 12.62 -1.22 -2.80
C TYR A 128 12.72 -0.13 -1.73
N GLY A 129 12.02 1.01 -1.88
CA GLY A 129 12.08 2.12 -0.92
C GLY A 129 11.84 1.67 0.53
N GLY A 130 10.79 0.88 0.77
CA GLY A 130 10.51 0.34 2.10
C GLY A 130 11.56 -0.67 2.61
N ASP A 131 12.24 -1.38 1.70
CA ASP A 131 13.28 -2.34 2.06
C ASP A 131 14.56 -1.62 2.49
N ILE A 132 14.87 -0.47 1.88
CA ILE A 132 15.98 0.39 2.27
C ILE A 132 15.81 0.88 3.71
N ILE A 133 14.62 1.40 4.04
CA ILE A 133 14.31 1.84 5.41
C ILE A 133 14.43 0.66 6.40
N LEU A 134 13.96 -0.53 6.02
CA LEU A 134 14.08 -1.72 6.86
C LEU A 134 15.54 -2.09 7.15
N ASN A 135 16.41 -2.05 6.13
CA ASN A 135 17.85 -2.27 6.31
C ASN A 135 18.48 -1.24 7.25
N MET A 136 18.12 0.04 7.12
CA MET A 136 18.58 1.09 8.05
C MET A 136 18.16 0.80 9.49
N LEU A 137 16.91 0.36 9.68
CA LEU A 137 16.39 0.00 11.01
C LEU A 137 17.11 -1.22 11.60
N TYR A 138 17.30 -2.28 10.83
CA TYR A 138 18.02 -3.48 11.28
C TYR A 138 19.47 -3.15 11.65
N TYR A 139 20.16 -2.38 10.81
CA TYR A 139 21.50 -1.91 11.13
C TYR A 139 21.53 -1.09 12.42
N SER A 140 20.57 -0.17 12.61
CA SER A 140 20.48 0.69 13.80
C SER A 140 20.30 -0.07 15.11
N VAL A 141 19.74 -1.28 15.08
CA VAL A 141 19.54 -2.13 16.26
C VAL A 141 20.53 -3.29 16.32
N GLY A 142 21.56 -3.28 15.48
CA GLY A 142 22.57 -4.35 15.42
C GLY A 142 22.04 -5.70 14.96
N LYS A 143 20.89 -5.74 14.28
CA LYS A 143 20.39 -6.98 13.65
C LYS A 143 21.18 -7.28 12.38
N THR A 144 21.42 -8.56 12.14
CA THR A 144 22.01 -9.03 10.89
C THR A 144 21.13 -8.61 9.72
N LEU A 145 21.76 -8.01 8.70
CA LEU A 145 21.04 -7.61 7.49
C LEU A 145 20.61 -8.85 6.69
N PRO A 146 19.46 -8.80 6.00
CA PRO A 146 19.00 -9.91 5.20
C PRO A 146 20.00 -10.25 4.08
N PRO A 147 20.16 -11.54 3.76
CA PRO A 147 21.12 -11.97 2.76
C PRO A 147 20.72 -11.59 1.33
N SER A 148 19.44 -11.29 1.09
CA SER A 148 18.91 -10.93 -0.22
C SER A 148 17.80 -9.90 -0.11
N VAL A 149 18.01 -8.73 -0.72
CA VAL A 149 16.99 -7.67 -0.79
C VAL A 149 15.78 -8.10 -1.60
N LYS A 150 15.96 -8.92 -2.64
CA LYS A 150 14.87 -9.46 -3.47
C LYS A 150 13.97 -10.41 -2.69
N LEU A 151 14.57 -11.28 -1.87
CA LEU A 151 13.80 -12.23 -1.05
C LEU A 151 12.91 -11.47 -0.06
N ILE A 152 13.47 -10.48 0.64
CA ILE A 152 12.71 -9.67 1.60
C ILE A 152 11.62 -8.85 0.91
N HIS A 153 11.94 -8.24 -0.22
CA HIS A 153 10.96 -7.50 -1.02
C HIS A 153 9.79 -8.42 -1.41
N ASN A 154 10.08 -9.58 -2.01
CA ASN A 154 9.07 -10.56 -2.41
C ASN A 154 8.25 -11.06 -1.22
N LEU A 155 8.87 -11.28 -0.07
CA LEU A 155 8.20 -11.71 1.14
C LEU A 155 7.26 -10.65 1.71
N ARG A 156 7.70 -9.39 1.78
CA ARG A 156 6.85 -8.26 2.19
C ARG A 156 5.67 -8.09 1.23
N SER A 157 5.93 -8.17 -0.08
CA SER A 157 4.90 -8.15 -1.12
C SER A 157 3.92 -9.32 -0.98
N ALA A 158 4.37 -10.51 -0.60
CA ALA A 158 3.51 -11.66 -0.34
C ALA A 158 2.60 -11.45 0.89
N PHE A 159 3.13 -10.92 2.00
CA PHE A 159 2.29 -10.57 3.17
C PHE A 159 1.24 -9.49 2.83
N PHE A 160 1.61 -8.51 1.99
CA PHE A 160 0.66 -7.51 1.52
C PHE A 160 -0.43 -8.15 0.64
N ARG A 161 -0.04 -9.00 -0.32
CA ARG A 161 -0.98 -9.75 -1.17
C ARG A 161 -1.93 -10.62 -0.34
N TYR A 162 -1.43 -11.35 0.65
CA TYR A 162 -2.26 -12.09 1.61
C TYR A 162 -3.34 -11.21 2.24
N THR A 163 -2.97 -10.00 2.67
CA THR A 163 -3.90 -9.07 3.30
C THR A 163 -4.99 -8.62 2.33
N ILE A 164 -4.66 -8.42 1.05
CA ILE A 164 -5.65 -8.09 0.01
C ILE A 164 -6.60 -9.27 -0.23
N GLU A 165 -6.07 -10.47 -0.46
CA GLU A 165 -6.87 -11.68 -0.73
C GLU A 165 -7.82 -11.99 0.43
N LYS A 166 -7.34 -11.85 1.67
CA LYS A 166 -8.16 -12.02 2.88
C LYS A 166 -9.31 -11.01 2.94
N LYS A 167 -9.06 -9.75 2.60
CA LYS A 167 -10.12 -8.71 2.58
C LYS A 167 -11.19 -9.05 1.56
N LEU A 168 -10.80 -9.51 0.37
CA LEU A 168 -11.76 -9.97 -0.65
C LEU A 168 -12.62 -11.12 -0.11
N MET A 169 -12.00 -12.10 0.55
CA MET A 169 -12.71 -13.23 1.15
C MET A 169 -13.75 -12.78 2.18
N LEU A 170 -13.37 -11.88 3.09
CA LEU A 170 -14.27 -11.35 4.11
C LEU A 170 -15.49 -10.63 3.49
N VAL A 171 -15.28 -9.85 2.43
CA VAL A 171 -16.37 -9.18 1.71
C VAL A 171 -17.29 -10.21 1.04
N LEU A 172 -16.75 -11.29 0.47
CA LEU A 172 -17.56 -12.34 -0.14
C LEU A 172 -18.33 -13.17 0.91
N LEU A 173 -17.76 -13.40 2.09
CA LEU A 173 -18.44 -14.03 3.22
C LEU A 173 -19.61 -13.18 3.70
N GLU A 174 -19.39 -11.88 3.89
CA GLU A 174 -20.45 -10.95 4.29
C GLU A 174 -21.58 -10.91 3.25
N PHE A 175 -21.23 -10.95 1.96
CA PHE A 175 -22.22 -11.09 0.90
C PHE A 175 -23.00 -12.40 1.04
N ALA A 176 -22.31 -13.54 1.16
CA ALA A 176 -22.95 -14.85 1.25
C ALA A 176 -23.90 -14.96 2.46
N ASP A 177 -23.50 -14.44 3.61
CA ASP A 177 -24.31 -14.42 4.84
C ASP A 177 -25.58 -13.58 4.68
N ARG A 178 -25.49 -12.40 4.03
CA ARG A 178 -26.65 -11.55 3.73
C ARG A 178 -27.69 -12.24 2.84
N PHE A 179 -27.28 -13.20 2.00
CA PHE A 179 -28.19 -14.02 1.17
C PHE A 179 -28.59 -15.35 1.82
N GLY A 180 -28.21 -15.57 3.08
CA GLY A 180 -28.55 -16.77 3.85
C GLY A 180 -27.82 -18.04 3.42
N ALA A 181 -26.68 -17.92 2.72
CA ALA A 181 -25.83 -19.05 2.40
C ALA A 181 -24.99 -19.47 3.62
N SER A 182 -24.77 -20.78 3.80
CA SER A 182 -23.92 -21.27 4.88
C SER A 182 -22.45 -20.91 4.62
N THR A 183 -21.84 -20.16 5.55
CA THR A 183 -20.42 -19.73 5.51
C THR A 183 -19.49 -20.54 6.41
N VAL A 184 -20.04 -21.47 7.21
CA VAL A 184 -19.33 -22.17 8.31
C VAL A 184 -18.04 -22.84 7.84
N GLU A 185 -18.06 -23.53 6.70
CA GLU A 185 -16.88 -24.23 6.16
C GLU A 185 -15.80 -23.25 5.69
N LEU A 186 -16.21 -22.14 5.07
CA LEU A 186 -15.31 -21.10 4.59
C LEU A 186 -14.66 -20.36 5.76
N GLU A 187 -15.43 -20.05 6.81
CA GLU A 187 -14.92 -19.43 8.04
C GLU A 187 -13.92 -20.32 8.77
N ARG A 188 -14.21 -21.62 8.89
CA ARG A 188 -13.30 -22.59 9.49
C ARG A 188 -11.98 -22.67 8.71
N THR A 189 -12.07 -22.74 7.38
CA THR A 189 -10.86 -22.81 6.53
C THR A 189 -10.07 -21.49 6.60
N MET A 190 -10.74 -20.34 6.69
CA MET A 190 -10.10 -19.05 6.90
C MET A 190 -9.32 -18.99 8.23
N ALA A 191 -9.85 -19.58 9.30
CA ALA A 191 -9.13 -19.70 10.57
C ALA A 191 -7.86 -20.57 10.44
N ASP A 192 -7.91 -21.64 9.64
CA ASP A 192 -6.75 -22.49 9.35
C ASP A 192 -5.67 -21.74 8.57
N VAL A 193 -6.09 -20.93 7.59
CA VAL A 193 -5.20 -20.06 6.81
C VAL A 193 -4.54 -19.01 7.71
N ASP A 194 -5.30 -18.39 8.62
CA ASP A 194 -4.77 -17.38 9.55
C ASP A 194 -3.69 -17.97 10.47
N ARG A 195 -3.89 -19.18 10.97
CA ARG A 195 -2.86 -19.91 11.72
C ARG A 195 -1.61 -20.14 10.88
N GLY A 196 -1.77 -20.48 9.59
CA GLY A 196 -0.64 -20.64 8.69
C GLY A 196 0.13 -19.32 8.45
N LYS A 197 -0.57 -18.19 8.42
CA LYS A 197 0.06 -16.86 8.34
C LYS A 197 0.80 -16.50 9.63
N GLU A 198 0.31 -16.89 10.80
CA GLU A 198 1.04 -16.74 12.06
C GLU A 198 2.36 -17.52 12.06
N VAL A 199 2.35 -18.77 11.55
CA VAL A 199 3.57 -19.57 11.37
C VAL A 199 4.58 -18.85 10.46
N ALA A 200 4.12 -18.29 9.34
CA ALA A 200 4.98 -17.51 8.45
C ALA A 200 5.60 -16.29 9.18
N GLN A 201 4.82 -15.58 10.01
CA GLN A 201 5.32 -14.43 10.77
C GLN A 201 6.39 -14.81 11.78
N VAL A 202 6.25 -15.97 12.45
CA VAL A 202 7.28 -16.47 13.37
C VAL A 202 8.56 -16.78 12.60
N SER A 203 8.49 -17.51 11.49
CA SER A 203 9.66 -17.78 10.64
C SER A 203 10.35 -16.50 10.16
N TYR A 204 9.59 -15.46 9.78
CA TYR A 204 10.14 -14.15 9.42
C TYR A 204 10.90 -13.49 10.58
N GLN A 205 10.36 -13.55 11.79
CA GLN A 205 10.99 -12.98 12.99
C GLN A 205 12.27 -13.71 13.37
N ASP A 206 12.31 -15.03 13.16
CA ASP A 206 13.46 -15.90 13.42
C ASP A 206 14.55 -15.79 12.34
N GLY A 207 14.28 -15.06 11.25
CA GLY A 207 15.20 -14.88 10.12
C GLY A 207 15.17 -16.01 9.09
N ASP A 208 14.25 -16.96 9.21
CA ASP A 208 14.00 -17.99 8.20
C ASP A 208 13.06 -17.44 7.11
N TYR A 209 13.63 -16.58 6.28
CA TYR A 209 12.89 -15.86 5.23
C TYR A 209 12.34 -16.80 4.14
N GLU A 210 13.06 -17.86 3.80
CA GLU A 210 12.64 -18.85 2.81
C GLU A 210 11.45 -19.67 3.33
N ALA A 211 11.50 -20.17 4.57
CA ALA A 211 10.36 -20.87 5.15
C ALA A 211 9.15 -19.94 5.28
N SER A 212 9.36 -18.70 5.72
CA SER A 212 8.31 -17.69 5.78
C SER A 212 7.67 -17.44 4.40
N TYR A 213 8.48 -17.32 3.35
CA TYR A 213 8.02 -17.07 1.98
C TYR A 213 7.21 -18.24 1.42
N ASN A 214 7.68 -19.47 1.61
CA ASN A 214 6.96 -20.65 1.17
C ASN A 214 5.63 -20.80 1.91
N GLN A 215 5.64 -20.60 3.24
CA GLN A 215 4.45 -20.72 4.07
C GLN A 215 3.38 -19.67 3.72
N ILE A 216 3.77 -18.39 3.57
CA ILE A 216 2.79 -17.34 3.24
C ILE A 216 2.21 -17.54 1.83
N ASN A 217 3.01 -17.99 0.86
CA ASN A 217 2.50 -18.29 -0.49
C ASN A 217 1.52 -19.46 -0.48
N ALA A 218 1.79 -20.53 0.28
CA ALA A 218 0.82 -21.61 0.45
C ALA A 218 -0.52 -21.13 1.04
N MET A 219 -0.48 -20.13 1.93
CA MET A 219 -1.70 -19.53 2.48
C MET A 219 -2.43 -18.64 1.49
N ILE A 220 -1.70 -17.93 0.62
CA ILE A 220 -2.27 -17.14 -0.48
C ILE A 220 -2.98 -18.06 -1.47
N ASP A 221 -2.36 -19.18 -1.85
CA ASP A 221 -2.96 -20.14 -2.77
C ASP A 221 -4.27 -20.70 -2.19
N ARG A 222 -4.27 -21.08 -0.91
CA ARG A 222 -5.51 -21.49 -0.20
C ARG A 222 -6.56 -20.40 -0.14
N LEU A 223 -6.19 -19.14 0.08
CA LEU A 223 -7.15 -18.02 0.05
C LEU A 223 -7.74 -17.82 -1.34
N SER A 224 -6.92 -17.98 -2.39
CA SER A 224 -7.38 -17.86 -3.78
C SER A 224 -8.44 -18.93 -4.09
N GLU A 225 -8.19 -20.18 -3.70
CA GLU A 225 -9.15 -21.28 -3.83
C GLU A 225 -10.46 -21.00 -3.06
N LEU A 226 -10.38 -20.43 -1.86
CA LEU A 226 -11.55 -20.02 -1.08
C LEU A 226 -12.32 -18.88 -1.74
N ASN A 227 -11.62 -17.87 -2.27
CA ASN A 227 -12.21 -16.76 -3.00
C ASN A 227 -13.00 -17.27 -4.22
N GLU A 228 -12.48 -18.23 -4.97
CA GLU A 228 -13.20 -18.87 -6.08
C GLU A 228 -14.46 -19.63 -5.64
N GLN A 229 -14.40 -20.32 -4.51
CA GLN A 229 -15.58 -20.99 -3.94
C GLN A 229 -16.66 -19.99 -3.51
N ALA A 230 -16.24 -18.92 -2.85
CA ALA A 230 -17.15 -17.86 -2.41
C ALA A 230 -17.78 -17.10 -3.59
N ILE A 231 -17.03 -16.87 -4.67
CA ILE A 231 -17.58 -16.31 -5.92
C ILE A 231 -18.67 -17.21 -6.50
N ARG A 232 -18.48 -18.53 -6.52
CA ARG A 232 -19.52 -19.48 -6.98
C ARG A 232 -20.77 -19.48 -6.13
N ILE A 233 -20.65 -19.22 -4.82
CA ILE A 233 -21.81 -19.03 -3.94
C ILE A 233 -22.53 -17.72 -4.29
N LYS A 234 -21.77 -16.63 -4.43
CA LYS A 234 -22.28 -15.31 -4.85
C LYS A 234 -23.08 -15.41 -6.16
N GLU A 235 -22.53 -16.07 -7.17
CA GLU A 235 -23.19 -16.24 -8.48
C GLU A 235 -24.51 -17.02 -8.37
N ARG A 236 -24.54 -18.10 -7.60
CA ARG A 236 -25.77 -18.87 -7.35
C ARG A 236 -26.83 -18.03 -6.64
N ALA A 237 -26.45 -17.23 -5.64
CA ALA A 237 -27.36 -16.34 -4.94
C ALA A 237 -27.94 -15.27 -5.88
N LEU A 238 -27.10 -14.61 -6.68
CA LEU A 238 -27.53 -13.59 -7.64
C LEU A 238 -28.46 -14.15 -8.72
N MET A 239 -28.26 -15.40 -9.15
CA MET A 239 -29.16 -16.07 -10.08
C MET A 239 -30.58 -16.20 -9.51
N TRP A 240 -30.72 -16.55 -8.23
CA TRP A 240 -32.03 -16.64 -7.57
C TRP A 240 -32.70 -15.28 -7.43
N VAL A 241 -31.94 -14.25 -7.04
CA VAL A 241 -32.45 -12.87 -7.00
C VAL A 241 -33.01 -12.47 -8.36
N TYR A 242 -32.22 -12.65 -9.41
CA TYR A 242 -32.63 -12.36 -10.78
C TYR A 242 -33.91 -13.10 -11.17
N LEU A 243 -34.01 -14.39 -10.87
CA LEU A 243 -35.21 -15.18 -11.20
C LEU A 243 -36.45 -14.68 -10.45
N THR A 244 -36.32 -14.34 -9.16
CA THR A 244 -37.44 -13.82 -8.35
C THR A 244 -37.88 -12.44 -8.81
N GLU A 245 -36.94 -11.56 -9.15
CA GLU A 245 -37.21 -10.24 -9.69
C GLU A 245 -37.95 -10.34 -11.03
N TRP A 246 -37.44 -11.15 -11.96
CA TRP A 246 -38.10 -11.40 -13.24
C TRP A 246 -39.50 -11.98 -13.07
N SER A 247 -39.68 -12.92 -12.15
CA SER A 247 -41.00 -13.51 -11.85
C SER A 247 -41.96 -12.47 -11.27
N ALA A 248 -41.49 -11.60 -10.37
CA ALA A 248 -42.29 -10.54 -9.77
C ALA A 248 -42.69 -9.46 -10.80
N VAL A 249 -41.74 -9.01 -11.64
CA VAL A 249 -41.99 -8.05 -12.72
C VAL A 249 -42.99 -8.62 -13.73
N SER A 250 -42.78 -9.86 -14.17
CA SER A 250 -43.66 -10.54 -15.12
C SER A 250 -45.05 -10.77 -14.53
N GLY A 251 -45.14 -11.21 -13.27
CA GLY A 251 -46.40 -11.39 -12.56
C GLY A 251 -47.19 -10.10 -12.41
N THR A 252 -46.52 -9.00 -12.05
CA THR A 252 -47.15 -7.66 -11.93
C THR A 252 -47.66 -7.18 -13.28
N LEU A 253 -46.89 -7.39 -14.36
CA LEU A 253 -47.29 -7.02 -15.71
C LEU A 253 -48.51 -7.83 -16.19
N ILE A 254 -48.52 -9.14 -15.95
CA ILE A 254 -49.64 -10.03 -16.30
C ILE A 254 -50.90 -9.65 -15.52
N LEU A 255 -50.79 -9.43 -14.21
CA LEU A 255 -51.92 -9.04 -13.36
C LEU A 255 -52.46 -7.66 -13.74
N GLY A 256 -51.59 -6.68 -13.99
CA GLY A 256 -51.98 -5.36 -14.47
C GLY A 256 -52.69 -5.44 -15.82
N GLY A 257 -52.14 -6.22 -16.76
CA GLY A 257 -52.73 -6.47 -18.08
C GLY A 257 -54.10 -7.15 -18.00
N LEU A 258 -54.24 -8.21 -17.19
CA LEU A 258 -55.51 -8.90 -16.94
C LEU A 258 -56.56 -7.97 -16.32
N THR A 259 -56.15 -7.13 -15.37
CA THR A 259 -57.03 -6.17 -14.71
C THR A 259 -57.54 -5.13 -15.71
N LEU A 260 -56.64 -4.53 -16.49
CA LEU A 260 -56.98 -3.61 -17.59
C LEU A 260 -57.91 -4.26 -18.62
N TYR A 261 -57.57 -5.47 -19.10
CA TYR A 261 -58.40 -6.21 -20.06
C TYR A 261 -59.80 -6.49 -19.51
N THR A 262 -59.89 -6.96 -18.26
CA THR A 262 -61.17 -7.28 -17.62
C THR A 262 -62.05 -6.04 -17.46
N LEU A 263 -61.47 -4.91 -17.08
CA LEU A 263 -62.20 -3.65 -16.93
C LEU A 263 -62.59 -3.04 -18.29
N MET A 264 -61.62 -2.87 -19.19
CA MET A 264 -61.83 -2.13 -20.43
C MET A 264 -62.57 -2.95 -21.49
N VAL A 265 -62.18 -4.21 -21.69
CA VAL A 265 -62.68 -5.05 -22.78
C VAL A 265 -63.90 -5.86 -22.33
N LYS A 266 -63.77 -6.63 -21.24
CA LYS A 266 -64.83 -7.56 -20.80
C LYS A 266 -66.02 -6.85 -20.17
N ARG A 267 -65.79 -5.82 -19.34
CA ARG A 267 -66.86 -5.03 -18.70
C ARG A 267 -67.40 -3.88 -19.56
N ARG A 268 -66.87 -3.63 -20.77
CA ARG A 268 -67.30 -2.52 -21.66
C ARG A 268 -67.37 -1.17 -20.93
N LEU A 269 -66.42 -0.88 -20.04
CA LEU A 269 -66.35 0.41 -19.33
C LEU A 269 -65.81 1.57 -20.18
N TYR A 270 -65.52 1.32 -21.46
CA TYR A 270 -65.46 2.40 -22.45
C TYR A 270 -66.87 2.96 -22.64
N ARG A 271 -67.22 3.92 -21.78
CA ARG A 271 -68.35 4.82 -22.02
C ARG A 271 -68.01 5.55 -23.32
N GLU A 272 -68.79 5.33 -24.38
CA GLU A 272 -68.63 6.02 -25.66
C GLU A 272 -68.45 7.52 -25.40
N VAL A 273 -67.31 8.07 -25.83
CA VAL A 273 -67.12 9.51 -25.83
C VAL A 273 -68.17 10.06 -26.78
N ARG A 274 -69.21 10.66 -26.22
CA ARG A 274 -70.30 11.33 -26.93
C ARG A 274 -69.65 12.31 -27.89
N VAL A 275 -69.61 11.95 -29.18
CA VAL A 275 -69.01 12.78 -30.23
C VAL A 275 -69.67 14.15 -30.14
N THR A 276 -68.88 15.19 -29.84
CA THR A 276 -69.37 16.56 -29.85
C THR A 276 -69.69 16.89 -31.31
N ARG A 277 -70.97 16.86 -31.65
CA ARG A 277 -71.47 17.34 -32.94
C ARG A 277 -71.12 18.83 -33.00
N THR A 278 -70.07 19.20 -33.71
CA THR A 278 -69.85 20.58 -34.13
C THR A 278 -70.97 20.92 -35.11
N ALA A 279 -72.03 21.53 -34.59
CA ALA A 279 -73.05 22.15 -35.40
C ALA A 279 -72.49 23.47 -35.94
N GLN A 280 -72.68 23.60 -37.25
CA GLN A 280 -72.53 24.78 -38.09
C GLN A 280 -73.35 25.96 -37.56
#